data_AF-A0A1S8CJ47-F1
#
_entry.id   AF-A0A1S8CJ47-F1
#
_cell.length_a   1.000
_cell.length_b   1.000
_cell.length_c   1.000
_cell.angle_alpha   90.00
_cell.angle_beta   90.00
_cell.angle_gamma   90.00
#
_symmetry.space_group_name_H-M   'P 1'
#
loop_
_entity.id
_entity.type
_entity.pdbx_description
1 polymer ?
#
loop_
_entity_poly.entity_id
_entity_poly.type
_entity_poly.pdbx_seq_one_letter_code
_entity_poly.pdbx_strand_id
1 'polypeptide(L)' 'MKKVKPRRPHGRWIYYILYEDILWPCPVKWEWESSYEAWLPFYYSPTLEFIAGDPAKAVKVTKNKALDLPPKRFSYAS' A
#
# COMPACT_ATOMS: atom_id res chain seq x y z
N MET A 1 19.64 27.20 16.62
CA MET A 1 19.77 25.91 15.91
C MET A 1 18.68 25.83 14.86
N LYS A 2 19.00 25.60 13.58
CA LYS A 2 17.97 25.26 12.58
C LYS A 2 17.44 23.87 12.94
N LYS A 3 16.15 23.74 13.22
CA LYS A 3 15.53 22.42 13.41
C LYS A 3 15.63 21.67 12.09
N VAL A 4 16.44 20.62 12.05
CA VAL A 4 16.59 19.80 10.86
C VAL A 4 15.38 18.87 10.78
N LYS A 5 14.70 18.86 9.64
CA LYS A 5 13.61 17.92 9.36
C LYS A 5 14.11 16.48 9.59
N PRO A 6 13.48 15.71 10.50
CA PRO A 6 13.89 14.34 10.76
C PRO A 6 13.69 13.46 9.53
N ARG A 7 14.41 12.33 9.48
CA ARG A 7 14.25 11.36 8.39
C ARG A 7 12.84 10.78 8.39
N ARG A 8 12.34 10.47 7.18
CA ARG A 8 11.07 9.77 7.01
C ARG A 8 11.14 8.38 7.67
N PRO A 9 10.08 7.93 8.35
CA PRO A 9 10.03 6.56 8.86
C PRO A 9 10.32 5.53 7.75
N HIS A 10 11.12 4.52 8.09
CA HIS A 10 11.55 3.48 7.17
C HIS A 10 10.62 2.25 7.23
N GLY A 11 10.66 1.41 6.19
CA GLY A 11 9.88 0.18 6.12
C GLY A 11 8.53 0.34 5.40
N ARG A 12 7.85 -0.80 5.19
CA ARG A 12 6.48 -0.85 4.66
C ARG A 12 5.52 -0.91 5.83
N TRP A 13 4.81 0.19 6.05
CA TRP A 13 3.81 0.30 7.09
C TRP A 13 2.43 -0.01 6.51
N ILE A 14 1.63 -0.78 7.25
CA ILE A 14 0.25 -1.13 6.88
C ILE A 14 -0.60 -0.87 8.13
N TYR A 15 -1.62 -0.04 7.99
CA TYR A 15 -2.69 0.05 9.00
C TYR A 15 -3.79 -0.93 8.68
N TYR A 16 -4.46 -1.43 9.69
CA TYR A 16 -5.59 -2.31 9.51
C TYR A 16 -6.85 -1.61 10.00
N ILE A 17 -7.86 -1.56 9.15
CA ILE A 17 -9.21 -1.13 9.52
C ILE A 17 -10.03 -2.39 9.73
N LEU A 18 -10.67 -2.50 10.89
CA LEU A 18 -11.67 -3.53 11.15
C LEU A 18 -13.05 -2.92 10.95
N TYR A 19 -13.84 -3.49 10.04
CA TYR A 19 -15.21 -3.06 9.76
C TYR A 19 -16.07 -4.29 9.50
N GLU A 20 -17.14 -4.51 10.26
CA GLU A 20 -18.06 -5.66 10.11
C GLU A 20 -17.31 -7.00 9.93
N ASP A 21 -16.35 -7.26 10.83
CA ASP A 21 -15.48 -8.45 10.81
C ASP A 21 -14.54 -8.59 9.59
N ILE A 22 -14.48 -7.59 8.72
CA ILE A 22 -13.53 -7.50 7.61
C ILE A 22 -12.30 -6.73 8.09
N LEU A 23 -11.13 -7.38 8.00
CA LEU A 23 -9.84 -6.76 8.24
C LEU A 23 -9.25 -6.24 6.91
N TRP A 24 -9.13 -4.93 6.77
CA TRP A 24 -8.64 -4.31 5.55
C TRP A 24 -7.21 -3.76 5.71
N PRO A 25 -6.24 -4.20 4.89
CA PRO A 25 -4.89 -3.65 4.90
C PRO A 25 -4.84 -2.31 4.14
N CYS A 26 -4.37 -1.27 4.81
CA CYS A 26 -4.18 0.09 4.30
C CYS A 26 -2.68 0.42 4.26
N PRO A 27 -2.01 0.30 3.10
CA PRO A 27 -0.62 0.72 2.96
C PRO A 27 -0.45 2.19 3.32
N VAL A 28 0.55 2.50 4.14
CA VAL A 28 0.83 3.85 4.63
C VAL A 28 1.88 4.54 3.76
N LYS A 29 1.56 5.76 3.35
CA LYS A 29 2.48 6.72 2.76
C LYS A 29 2.78 7.81 3.79
N TRP A 30 4.05 8.11 4.01
CA TRP A 30 4.44 9.18 4.92
C TRP A 30 4.56 10.50 4.18
N GLU A 31 3.85 11.51 4.66
CA GLU A 31 3.93 12.89 4.15
C GLU A 31 4.36 13.82 5.29
N TRP A 32 5.08 14.89 4.94
CA TRP A 32 5.58 15.83 5.93
C TRP A 32 4.59 16.97 6.08
N GLU A 33 4.07 17.16 7.29
CA GLU A 33 3.20 18.28 7.61
C GLU A 33 4.00 19.35 8.35
N SER A 34 4.16 20.51 7.71
CA SER A 34 4.99 21.59 8.25
C SER A 34 4.35 22.24 9.47
N SER A 35 3.01 22.24 9.56
CA SER A 35 2.26 22.82 10.67
C SER A 35 2.51 22.08 12.00
N TYR A 36 2.78 20.77 11.93
CA TYR A 36 3.09 19.93 13.10
C TYR A 36 4.58 19.59 13.22
N GLU A 37 5.41 20.03 12.28
CA GLU A 37 6.81 19.62 12.15
C GLU A 37 7.00 18.08 12.26
N ALA A 38 6.10 17.31 11.63
CA ALA A 38 6.03 15.87 11.79
C ALA A 38 5.78 15.11 10.48
N TRP A 39 6.21 13.85 10.45
CA TRP A 39 5.80 12.90 9.42
C TRP A 39 4.43 12.32 9.81
N LEU A 40 3.42 12.55 8.97
CA LEU A 40 2.08 12.04 9.17
C LEU A 40 1.83 10.83 8.25
N PRO A 41 1.19 9.77 8.77
CA PRO A 41 0.80 8.62 7.97
C PRO A 41 -0.47 8.95 7.20
N PHE A 42 -0.37 8.97 5.87
CA PHE A 42 -1.52 8.99 4.97
C PHE A 42 -1.79 7.58 4.47
N TYR A 43 -3.03 7.17 4.61
CA TYR A 43 -3.53 5.94 4.03
C TYR A 43 -4.80 6.26 3.25
N TYR A 44 -5.00 5.56 2.14
CA TYR A 44 -6.27 5.59 1.45
C TYR A 44 -7.24 4.75 2.27
N SER A 45 -8.19 5.37 2.98
CA SER A 45 -9.33 4.62 3.46
C SER A 45 -10.11 4.16 2.22
N PRO A 46 -10.50 2.89 2.11
CA PRO A 46 -11.47 2.51 1.11
C PRO A 46 -12.69 3.42 1.32
N THR A 47 -13.13 4.10 0.26
CA THR A 47 -14.53 4.52 0.21
C THR A 47 -15.31 3.24 0.49
N LEU A 48 -16.27 3.24 1.43
CA LEU A 48 -17.03 2.04 1.82
C LEU A 48 -17.89 1.46 0.67
N GLU A 49 -17.63 1.90 -0.57
CA GLU A 49 -18.06 1.30 -1.82
C GLU A 49 -17.23 0.05 -2.08
N PHE A 50 -17.57 -1.03 -1.40
CA PHE A 50 -16.93 -2.32 -1.61
C PHE A 50 -17.52 -3.00 -2.85
N ILE A 51 -16.67 -3.55 -3.71
CA ILE A 51 -17.09 -4.63 -4.60
C ILE A 51 -17.03 -5.91 -3.77
N ALA A 52 -18.17 -6.33 -3.23
CA ALA A 52 -18.28 -7.65 -2.60
C ALA A 52 -18.11 -8.72 -3.70
N GLY A 53 -16.98 -9.41 -3.69
CA GLY A 53 -16.80 -10.62 -4.47
C GLY A 53 -17.59 -11.76 -3.83
N ASP A 54 -18.30 -12.56 -4.63
CA ASP A 54 -18.96 -13.77 -4.16
C ASP A 54 -17.91 -14.72 -3.54
N PRO A 55 -17.99 -15.04 -2.24
CA PRO A 55 -17.04 -15.93 -1.59
C PRO A 55 -16.99 -17.32 -2.23
N ALA A 56 -18.10 -17.79 -2.81
CA ALA A 56 -18.13 -19.07 -3.51
C ALA A 56 -17.29 -19.07 -4.81
N LYS A 57 -16.93 -17.88 -5.32
CA LYS A 57 -16.07 -17.69 -6.49
C LYS A 57 -14.61 -17.42 -6.12
N ALA A 58 -14.27 -17.35 -4.83
CA ALA A 58 -12.89 -17.16 -4.40
C ALA A 58 -12.06 -18.43 -4.67
N VAL A 59 -11.09 -18.34 -5.58
CA VAL A 59 -10.16 -19.43 -5.89
C VAL A 59 -8.80 -19.20 -5.23
N LYS A 60 -8.27 -20.24 -4.56
CA LYS A 60 -6.94 -20.20 -3.96
C LYS A 60 -5.88 -20.28 -5.06
N VAL A 61 -5.16 -19.19 -5.30
CA VAL A 61 -3.98 -19.21 -6.17
C VAL A 61 -2.83 -19.90 -5.44
N THR A 62 -2.54 -21.15 -5.80
CA THR A 62 -1.32 -21.83 -5.39
C THR A 62 -0.16 -21.28 -6.24
N LYS A 63 0.86 -20.70 -5.61
CA LYS A 63 2.09 -20.26 -6.30
C LYS A 63 2.89 -21.49 -6.74
N ASN A 64 2.47 -22.13 -7.83
CA ASN A 64 3.27 -23.16 -8.48
C ASN A 64 3.91 -22.59 -9.75
N LYS A 65 5.24 -22.48 -9.67
CA LYS A 65 6.23 -22.15 -10.70
C LYS A 65 6.21 -20.72 -11.25
N ALA A 66 7.40 -20.13 -11.29
CA ALA A 66 7.67 -18.89 -12.00
C ALA A 66 7.15 -19.03 -13.44
N LEU A 67 6.34 -18.07 -13.87
CA LEU A 67 6.12 -17.87 -15.29
C LEU A 67 7.50 -17.52 -15.88
N ASP A 68 8.01 -18.35 -16.79
CA ASP A 68 9.08 -17.97 -17.71
C ASP A 68 8.54 -16.83 -18.58
N LEU A 69 8.51 -15.62 -18.02
CA LEU A 69 8.23 -14.41 -18.77
C LEU A 69 9.51 -14.11 -19.55
N PRO A 70 9.49 -14.07 -20.90
CA PRO A 70 10.64 -13.62 -21.65
C PRO A 70 10.98 -12.19 -21.22
N PRO A 71 12.28 -11.82 -21.14
CA PRO A 71 12.69 -10.52 -20.65
C PRO A 71 12.03 -9.43 -21.51
N LYS A 72 11.19 -8.60 -20.89
CA LYS A 72 10.69 -7.37 -21.50
C LYS A 72 11.89 -6.50 -21.85
N ARG A 73 12.26 -6.45 -23.13
CA ARG A 73 13.15 -5.42 -23.67
C ARG A 73 12.44 -4.08 -23.51
N PHE A 74 12.88 -3.28 -22.54
CA PHE A 74 12.58 -1.85 -22.54
C PHE A 74 13.42 -1.20 -23.64
N SER A 75 12.81 -0.93 -24.79
CA SER A 75 13.39 0.00 -25.76
C SER A 75 13.18 1.42 -25.23
N TYR A 76 14.26 2.06 -24.78
CA TYR A 76 14.28 3.50 -24.60
C TYR A 76 14.22 4.14 -25.99
N ALA A 77 13.12 4.85 -26.28
CA ALA A 77 13.05 5.72 -27.45
C ALA A 77 13.99 6.91 -27.21
N SER A 78 14.82 7.17 -28.22
CA SER A 78 15.75 8.30 -28.33
C SER A 78 15.05 9.64 -28.50
#